data_AF-A0A2V9BHT1-F1
#
_entry.id   AF-A0A2V9BHT1-F1
#
_cell.length_a   1.000
_cell.length_b   1.000
_cell.length_c   1.000
_cell.angle_alpha   90.00
_cell.angle_beta   90.00
_cell.angle_gamma   90.00
#
_symmetry.space_group_name_H-M   'P 1'
#
loop_
_entity.id
_entity.type
_entity.pdbx_description
1 polymer ?
#
loop_
_entity_poly.entity_id
_entity_poly.type
_entity_poly.pdbx_seq_one_letter_code
_entity_poly.pdbx_strand_id
1 'polypeptide(L)'
;ISSRLEWLGLTHRTYYRRMLRRIAGSTATADEFAALQTLTDQLEPVKDYTREETATVEPTNFSPLNRVVDAVRLESDPGRHFGELVDKFVSTSCMDGDSADRLRAQFTVWRDNDAKLQSLAQRSFLVKEVAVRSQDLSALGTIGLAALDAISKRQPAPDSWKTQQLATLEQMKKGKVQLLLIPVPAVQKLVEAASPGGTCGAGNP
;
A
#
# COMPACT_ATOMS: atom_id res chain seq x y z
N ILE A 1 -25.29 -1.99 -5.61
CA ILE A 1 -25.98 -1.75 -4.31
C ILE A 1 -25.29 -0.64 -3.52
N SER A 2 -23.99 -0.75 -3.20
CA SER A 2 -23.25 0.25 -2.39
C SER A 2 -23.34 1.72 -2.86
N SER A 3 -23.28 2.01 -4.17
CA SER A 3 -23.42 3.38 -4.70
C SER A 3 -24.84 3.94 -4.60
N ARG A 4 -25.85 3.08 -4.72
CA ARG A 4 -27.28 3.48 -4.63
C ARG A 4 -27.66 3.87 -3.19
N LEU A 5 -26.95 3.34 -2.19
CA LEU A 5 -27.17 3.71 -0.79
C LEU A 5 -26.80 5.17 -0.48
N GLU A 6 -25.88 5.78 -1.25
CA GLU A 6 -25.56 7.22 -1.06
C GLU A 6 -26.73 8.12 -1.46
N TRP A 7 -27.60 7.65 -2.36
CA TRP A 7 -28.82 8.39 -2.75
C TRP A 7 -29.85 8.39 -1.61
N LEU A 8 -29.71 7.47 -0.65
CA LEU A 8 -30.51 7.39 0.57
C LEU A 8 -29.85 8.14 1.75
N GLY A 9 -28.77 8.88 1.50
CA GLY A 9 -28.08 9.69 2.51
C GLY A 9 -27.00 8.94 3.29
N LEU A 10 -26.70 7.67 2.99
CA LEU A 10 -25.58 6.97 3.60
C LEU A 10 -24.24 7.58 3.15
N THR A 11 -23.29 7.70 4.06
CA THR A 11 -22.03 8.41 3.83
C THR A 11 -20.80 7.49 3.78
N HIS A 12 -20.97 6.17 3.74
CA HIS A 12 -19.87 5.21 3.86
C HIS A 12 -18.77 5.37 2.78
N ARG A 13 -19.09 5.86 1.57
CA ARG A 13 -18.09 6.14 0.53
C ARG A 13 -17.63 7.60 0.55
N THR A 14 -18.55 8.55 0.69
CA THR A 14 -18.22 9.99 0.77
C THR A 14 -17.42 10.38 2.02
N TYR A 15 -17.58 9.66 3.13
CA TYR A 15 -16.89 9.93 4.40
C TYR A 15 -15.38 9.78 4.28
N TYR A 16 -14.89 8.76 3.57
CA TYR A 16 -13.46 8.54 3.32
C TYR A 16 -12.78 9.82 2.81
N ARG A 17 -13.30 10.39 1.71
CA ARG A 17 -12.70 11.60 1.11
C ARG A 17 -12.85 12.83 2.01
N ARG A 18 -13.97 12.97 2.73
CA ARG A 18 -14.20 14.09 3.65
C ARG A 18 -13.25 14.04 4.84
N MET A 19 -13.05 12.87 5.43
CA MET A 19 -12.14 12.68 6.56
C MET A 19 -10.69 12.90 6.13
N LEU A 20 -10.29 12.39 4.95
CA LEU A 20 -8.94 12.67 4.43
C LEU A 20 -8.69 14.16 4.21
N ARG A 21 -9.69 14.93 3.75
CA ARG A 21 -9.54 16.39 3.62
C ARG A 21 -9.33 17.05 4.99
N ARG A 22 -10.04 16.58 6.03
CA ARG A 22 -9.85 17.06 7.40
C ARG A 22 -8.45 16.72 7.93
N ILE A 23 -7.96 15.51 7.67
CA ILE A 23 -6.62 15.05 8.06
C ILE A 23 -5.52 15.84 7.35
N ALA A 24 -5.69 16.06 6.04
CA ALA A 24 -4.76 16.86 5.26
C ALA A 24 -4.75 18.33 5.69
N GLY A 25 -5.90 18.85 6.12
CA GLY A 25 -6.06 20.25 6.51
C GLY A 25 -6.21 21.17 5.30
N SER A 26 -6.57 22.43 5.56
CA SER A 26 -6.89 23.43 4.52
C SER A 26 -5.66 23.92 3.74
N THR A 27 -4.45 23.66 4.23
CA THR A 27 -3.19 24.10 3.62
C THR A 27 -2.51 23.00 2.81
N ALA A 28 -3.15 21.83 2.65
CA ALA A 28 -2.65 20.78 1.77
C ALA A 28 -2.82 21.19 0.30
N THR A 29 -1.75 21.06 -0.48
CA THR A 29 -1.80 21.17 -1.93
C THR A 29 -2.56 19.98 -2.54
N ALA A 30 -2.91 20.10 -3.83
CA ALA A 30 -3.55 18.99 -4.54
C ALA A 30 -2.66 17.74 -4.58
N ASP A 31 -1.35 17.91 -4.76
CA ASP A 31 -0.38 16.81 -4.86
C ASP A 31 -0.20 16.10 -3.51
N GLU A 32 -0.12 16.85 -2.41
CA GLU A 32 -0.03 16.26 -1.07
C GLU A 32 -1.31 15.51 -0.69
N PHE A 33 -2.48 16.07 -1.05
CA PHE A 33 -3.74 15.38 -0.84
C PHE A 33 -3.82 14.10 -1.67
N ALA A 34 -3.38 14.13 -2.93
CA ALA A 34 -3.31 12.95 -3.79
C ALA A 34 -2.33 11.90 -3.25
N ALA A 35 -1.19 12.33 -2.66
CA ALA A 35 -0.23 11.43 -2.04
C ALA A 35 -0.78 10.75 -0.77
N LEU A 36 -1.52 11.51 0.05
CA LEU A 36 -2.22 10.95 1.21
C LEU A 36 -3.29 9.95 0.77
N GLN A 37 -4.05 10.27 -0.27
CA GLN A 37 -5.06 9.36 -0.81
C GLN A 37 -4.39 8.09 -1.36
N THR A 38 -3.32 8.22 -2.13
CA THR A 38 -2.55 7.09 -2.69
C THR A 38 -2.06 6.15 -1.60
N LEU A 39 -1.53 6.68 -0.50
CA LEU A 39 -1.15 5.89 0.66
C LEU A 39 -2.36 5.18 1.28
N THR A 40 -3.38 5.93 1.65
CA THR A 40 -4.53 5.41 2.40
C THR A 40 -5.41 4.45 1.61
N ASP A 41 -5.40 4.54 0.28
CA ASP A 41 -6.03 3.57 -0.61
C ASP A 41 -5.38 2.17 -0.50
N GLN A 42 -4.15 2.05 0.00
CA GLN A 42 -3.42 0.78 0.20
C GLN A 42 -3.43 0.26 1.65
N LEU A 43 -4.13 0.97 2.55
CA LEU A 43 -4.14 0.67 3.98
C LEU A 43 -5.49 0.12 4.42
N GLU A 44 -5.45 -0.75 5.41
CA GLU A 44 -6.60 -1.15 6.20
C GLU A 44 -6.29 -0.99 7.68
N PRO A 45 -7.29 -0.85 8.56
CA PRO A 45 -7.11 -1.01 9.99
C PRO A 45 -6.56 -2.40 10.32
N VAL A 46 -5.78 -2.51 11.39
CA VAL A 46 -5.54 -3.82 12.03
C VAL A 46 -6.87 -4.49 12.37
N LYS A 47 -6.92 -5.81 12.25
CA LYS A 47 -8.15 -6.59 12.40
C LYS A 47 -8.42 -6.91 13.87
N ASP A 48 -9.65 -7.35 14.14
CA ASP A 48 -10.13 -7.76 15.47
C ASP A 48 -9.91 -6.67 16.55
N TYR A 49 -9.58 -7.08 17.78
CA TYR A 49 -9.38 -6.19 18.92
C TYR A 49 -8.00 -5.52 18.96
N THR A 50 -7.12 -5.82 18.00
CA THR A 50 -5.73 -5.33 17.99
C THR A 50 -5.65 -3.80 17.96
N ARG A 51 -6.66 -3.12 17.43
CA ARG A 51 -6.70 -1.66 17.44
C ARG A 51 -6.67 -1.11 18.87
N GLU A 52 -7.50 -1.61 19.76
CA GLU A 52 -7.55 -1.15 21.15
C GLU A 52 -6.27 -1.56 21.89
N GLU A 53 -5.84 -2.81 21.73
CA GLU A 53 -4.64 -3.37 22.38
C GLU A 53 -3.34 -2.62 22.04
N THR A 54 -3.25 -2.05 20.84
CA THR A 54 -2.06 -1.34 20.34
C THR A 54 -2.19 0.18 20.38
N ALA A 55 -3.26 0.70 21.00
CA ALA A 55 -3.44 2.13 21.17
C ALA A 55 -2.39 2.70 22.13
N THR A 56 -1.76 3.82 21.76
CA THR A 56 -0.79 4.50 22.63
C THR A 56 -1.44 5.06 23.91
N VAL A 57 -2.73 5.37 23.84
CA VAL A 57 -3.56 5.82 24.95
C VAL A 57 -4.84 5.02 24.92
N GLU A 58 -5.31 4.57 26.08
CA GLU A 58 -6.56 3.83 26.22
C GLU A 58 -7.72 4.63 25.62
N PRO A 59 -8.43 4.07 24.62
CA PRO A 59 -9.53 4.78 23.98
C PRO A 59 -10.73 4.88 24.93
N THR A 60 -11.39 6.03 24.93
CA THR A 60 -12.64 6.26 25.66
C THR A 60 -13.72 6.73 24.69
N ASN A 61 -14.96 6.85 25.18
CA ASN A 61 -16.06 7.44 24.41
C ASN A 61 -15.81 8.92 24.01
N PHE A 62 -14.82 9.58 24.62
CA PHE A 62 -14.41 10.94 24.28
C PHE A 62 -13.18 10.99 23.36
N SER A 63 -12.59 9.85 23.01
CA SER A 63 -11.44 9.81 22.12
C SER A 63 -11.81 10.30 20.72
N PRO A 64 -11.04 11.23 20.13
CA PRO A 64 -11.35 11.77 18.82
C PRO A 64 -11.12 10.72 17.73
N LEU A 65 -12.13 10.47 16.91
CA LEU A 65 -12.07 9.58 15.74
C LEU A 65 -11.73 10.39 14.48
N ASN A 66 -10.49 10.89 14.42
CA ASN A 66 -10.02 11.79 13.38
C ASN A 66 -8.63 11.43 12.80
N ARG A 67 -8.10 10.25 13.14
CA ARG A 67 -6.81 9.77 12.66
C ARG A 67 -6.99 9.05 11.33
N VAL A 68 -5.88 8.73 10.65
CA VAL A 68 -5.94 7.99 9.38
C VAL A 68 -6.61 6.62 9.57
N VAL A 69 -6.37 5.94 10.69
CA VAL A 69 -7.03 4.67 11.03
C VAL A 69 -8.57 4.79 11.14
N ASP A 70 -9.10 5.98 11.44
CA ASP A 70 -10.54 6.26 11.46
C ASP A 70 -11.11 6.59 10.07
N ALA A 71 -10.23 6.94 9.13
CA ALA A 71 -10.61 7.40 7.80
C ALA A 71 -10.56 6.28 6.76
N VAL A 72 -9.57 5.38 6.85
CA VAL A 72 -9.35 4.28 5.90
C VAL A 72 -10.56 3.34 5.86
N ARG A 73 -10.73 2.67 4.72
CA ARG A 73 -11.79 1.68 4.55
C ARG A 73 -11.41 0.40 5.28
N LEU A 74 -12.42 -0.38 5.66
CA LEU A 74 -12.21 -1.71 6.28
C LEU A 74 -11.44 -2.65 5.35
N GLU A 75 -11.69 -2.53 4.03
CA GLU A 75 -11.05 -3.31 2.98
C GLU A 75 -10.50 -2.38 1.89
N SER A 76 -9.27 -2.64 1.46
CA SER A 76 -8.58 -1.92 0.39
C SER A 76 -8.88 -2.57 -0.96
N ASP A 77 -9.90 -2.07 -1.65
CA ASP A 77 -10.14 -2.48 -3.05
C ASP A 77 -8.90 -2.27 -3.93
N PRO A 78 -8.17 -1.13 -3.87
CA PRO A 78 -6.96 -0.93 -4.66
C PRO A 78 -5.85 -1.94 -4.33
N GLY A 79 -5.63 -2.25 -3.05
CA GLY A 79 -4.63 -3.24 -2.61
C GLY A 79 -5.00 -4.66 -3.05
N ARG A 80 -6.28 -5.03 -2.97
CA ARG A 80 -6.77 -6.32 -3.46
C ARG A 80 -6.62 -6.45 -4.98
N HIS A 81 -7.08 -5.45 -5.74
CA HIS A 81 -6.94 -5.47 -7.21
C HIS A 81 -5.47 -5.47 -7.65
N PHE A 82 -4.57 -4.84 -6.90
CA PHE A 82 -3.14 -4.96 -7.13
C PHE A 82 -2.65 -6.41 -6.93
N GLY A 83 -3.09 -7.08 -5.88
CA GLY A 83 -2.80 -8.49 -5.65
C GLY A 83 -3.27 -9.38 -6.82
N GLU A 84 -4.51 -9.16 -7.29
CA GLU A 84 -5.06 -9.86 -8.46
C GLU A 84 -4.22 -9.60 -9.74
N LEU A 85 -3.71 -8.38 -9.92
CA LEU A 85 -2.84 -8.03 -11.05
C LEU A 85 -1.50 -8.77 -10.97
N VAL A 86 -0.89 -8.86 -9.78
CA VAL A 86 0.33 -9.65 -9.59
C VAL A 86 0.06 -11.13 -9.84
N ASP A 87 -1.06 -11.67 -9.35
CA ASP A 87 -1.45 -13.06 -9.56
C ASP A 87 -1.61 -13.38 -11.04
N LYS A 88 -2.30 -12.51 -11.79
CA LYS A 88 -2.42 -12.62 -13.24
C LYS A 88 -1.03 -12.64 -13.88
N PHE A 89 -0.18 -11.67 -13.57
CA PHE A 89 1.16 -11.57 -14.14
C PHE A 89 1.99 -12.84 -13.90
N VAL A 90 2.05 -13.30 -12.65
CA VAL A 90 2.80 -14.50 -12.24
C VAL A 90 2.22 -15.78 -12.85
N SER A 91 0.90 -15.89 -13.00
CA SER A 91 0.25 -17.05 -13.62
C SER A 91 0.55 -17.20 -15.11
N THR A 92 0.91 -16.09 -15.78
CA THR A 92 1.30 -16.06 -17.19
C THR A 92 2.81 -16.21 -17.38
N SER A 93 3.51 -16.81 -16.41
CA SER A 93 4.98 -16.90 -16.37
C SER A 93 5.65 -15.53 -16.57
N CYS A 94 4.98 -14.46 -16.16
CA CYS A 94 5.48 -13.09 -16.21
C CYS A 94 5.73 -12.59 -17.65
N MET A 95 4.98 -13.15 -18.62
CA MET A 95 5.05 -12.80 -20.04
C MET A 95 3.98 -11.79 -20.46
N ASP A 96 2.95 -11.53 -19.65
CA ASP A 96 1.90 -10.56 -19.96
C ASP A 96 2.42 -9.12 -19.85
N GLY A 97 2.74 -8.51 -21.01
CA GLY A 97 3.29 -7.16 -21.10
C GLY A 97 2.37 -6.08 -20.54
N ASP A 98 1.04 -6.20 -20.72
CA ASP A 98 0.08 -5.25 -20.15
C ASP A 98 0.15 -5.24 -18.61
N SER A 99 0.18 -6.44 -17.99
CA SER A 99 0.33 -6.52 -16.54
C SER A 99 1.68 -5.97 -16.08
N ALA A 100 2.77 -6.24 -16.82
CA ALA A 100 4.09 -5.69 -16.49
C ALA A 100 4.10 -4.16 -16.50
N ASP A 101 3.51 -3.52 -17.52
CA ASP A 101 3.46 -2.06 -17.64
C ASP A 101 2.57 -1.43 -16.57
N ARG A 102 1.42 -2.04 -16.27
CA ARG A 102 0.53 -1.58 -15.20
C ARG A 102 1.19 -1.71 -13.82
N LEU A 103 1.89 -2.81 -13.55
CA LEU A 103 2.64 -3.00 -12.31
C LEU A 103 3.78 -1.97 -12.20
N ARG A 104 4.55 -1.76 -13.27
CA ARG A 104 5.64 -0.76 -13.31
C ARG A 104 5.12 0.65 -13.05
N ALA A 105 3.99 1.02 -13.66
CA ALA A 105 3.35 2.31 -13.42
C ALA A 105 2.91 2.46 -11.96
N GLN A 106 2.27 1.43 -11.39
CA GLN A 106 1.80 1.44 -10.00
C GLN A 106 2.97 1.55 -9.01
N PHE A 107 4.04 0.77 -9.20
CA PHE A 107 5.21 0.82 -8.33
C PHE A 107 5.96 2.15 -8.44
N THR A 108 5.99 2.77 -9.62
CA THR A 108 6.56 4.12 -9.81
C THR A 108 5.78 5.15 -8.99
N VAL A 109 4.45 5.10 -9.05
CA VAL A 109 3.59 5.96 -8.22
C VAL A 109 3.89 5.78 -6.74
N TRP A 110 4.01 4.53 -6.27
CA TRP A 110 4.31 4.24 -4.86
C TRP A 110 5.69 4.71 -4.43
N ARG A 111 6.74 4.41 -5.22
CA ARG A 111 8.12 4.84 -4.97
C ARG A 111 8.18 6.36 -4.77
N ASP A 112 7.52 7.11 -5.65
CA ASP A 112 7.59 8.57 -5.66
C ASP A 112 6.60 9.23 -4.67
N ASN A 113 5.70 8.45 -4.06
CA ASN A 113 4.62 8.96 -3.21
C ASN A 113 5.13 9.64 -1.95
N ASP A 114 6.15 9.07 -1.30
CA ASP A 114 6.63 9.55 -0.01
C ASP A 114 7.18 10.98 -0.10
N ALA A 115 7.97 11.28 -1.13
CA ALA A 115 8.52 12.61 -1.37
C ALA A 115 7.42 13.68 -1.47
N LYS A 116 6.26 13.33 -2.04
CA LYS A 116 5.10 14.22 -2.16
C LYS A 116 4.36 14.41 -0.84
N LEU A 117 4.41 13.43 0.06
CA LEU A 117 3.72 13.48 1.36
C LEU A 117 4.57 14.14 2.46
N GLN A 118 5.89 14.10 2.35
CA GLN A 118 6.82 14.55 3.40
C GLN A 118 6.54 15.97 3.89
N SER A 119 6.36 16.94 2.99
CA SER A 119 6.09 18.34 3.37
C SER A 119 4.79 18.46 4.17
N LEU A 120 3.76 17.68 3.84
CA LEU A 120 2.51 17.67 4.59
C LEU A 120 2.68 16.99 5.96
N ALA A 121 3.40 15.87 6.01
CA ALA A 121 3.71 15.17 7.25
C ALA A 121 4.52 16.02 8.24
N GLN A 122 5.37 16.95 7.77
CA GLN A 122 6.11 17.86 8.63
C GLN A 122 5.22 18.88 9.36
N ARG A 123 4.09 19.27 8.76
CA ARG A 123 3.21 20.32 9.30
C ARG A 123 1.84 19.83 9.80
N SER A 124 1.48 18.57 9.56
CA SER A 124 0.24 17.96 10.07
C SER A 124 0.56 16.79 10.99
N PHE A 125 0.17 16.89 12.26
CA PHE A 125 0.34 15.82 13.25
C PHE A 125 -0.38 14.51 12.82
N LEU A 126 -1.57 14.63 12.24
CA LEU A 126 -2.36 13.48 11.79
C LEU A 126 -1.71 12.76 10.61
N VAL A 127 -1.03 13.50 9.71
CA VAL A 127 -0.29 12.91 8.58
C VAL A 127 1.07 12.39 9.02
N LYS A 128 1.75 13.07 9.96
CA LYS A 128 3.01 12.62 10.55
C LYS A 128 2.93 11.21 11.12
N GLU A 129 1.81 10.89 11.75
CA GLU A 129 1.54 9.57 12.31
C GLU A 129 1.74 8.43 11.29
N VAL A 130 1.29 8.63 10.04
CA VAL A 130 1.39 7.61 8.98
C VAL A 130 2.62 7.76 8.09
N ALA A 131 3.56 8.65 8.42
CA ALA A 131 4.78 8.85 7.64
C ALA A 131 5.58 7.55 7.48
N VAL A 132 5.64 6.71 8.53
CA VAL A 132 6.31 5.40 8.46
C VAL A 132 5.65 4.46 7.43
N ARG A 133 4.33 4.56 7.24
CA ARG A 133 3.60 3.78 6.23
C ARG A 133 3.80 4.31 4.82
N SER A 134 3.97 5.63 4.68
CA SER A 134 4.36 6.26 3.42
C SER A 134 5.74 5.78 2.96
N GLN A 135 6.71 5.71 3.89
CA GLN A 135 8.04 5.16 3.64
C GLN A 135 7.99 3.68 3.28
N ASP A 136 7.20 2.88 4.01
CA ASP A 136 6.99 1.46 3.69
C ASP A 136 6.46 1.30 2.25
N LEU A 137 5.46 2.10 1.84
CA LEU A 137 4.88 2.04 0.50
C LEU A 137 5.89 2.44 -0.58
N SER A 138 6.71 3.47 -0.33
CA SER A 138 7.77 3.89 -1.26
C SER A 138 8.86 2.82 -1.43
N ALA A 139 9.29 2.21 -0.32
CA ALA A 139 10.22 1.09 -0.34
C ALA A 139 9.60 -0.12 -1.07
N LEU A 140 8.32 -0.39 -0.86
CA LEU A 140 7.58 -1.44 -1.56
C LEU A 140 7.57 -1.22 -3.08
N GLY A 141 7.37 0.03 -3.52
CA GLY A 141 7.50 0.45 -4.92
C GLY A 141 8.89 0.17 -5.48
N THR A 142 9.94 0.53 -4.73
CA THR A 142 11.33 0.26 -5.13
C THR A 142 11.62 -1.25 -5.28
N ILE A 143 11.16 -2.07 -4.33
CA ILE A 143 11.34 -3.53 -4.37
C ILE A 143 10.62 -4.12 -5.58
N GLY A 144 9.37 -3.70 -5.83
CA GLY A 144 8.59 -4.16 -6.97
C GLY A 144 9.23 -3.83 -8.32
N LEU A 145 9.75 -2.60 -8.48
CA LEU A 145 10.48 -2.20 -9.68
C LEU A 145 11.73 -3.07 -9.90
N ALA A 146 12.52 -3.30 -8.86
CA ALA A 146 13.71 -4.16 -8.95
C ALA A 146 13.36 -5.60 -9.36
N ALA A 147 12.25 -6.14 -8.83
CA ALA A 147 11.75 -7.46 -9.24
C ALA A 147 11.34 -7.49 -10.72
N LEU A 148 10.58 -6.48 -11.19
CA LEU A 148 10.19 -6.38 -12.60
C LEU A 148 11.41 -6.22 -13.53
N ASP A 149 12.43 -5.48 -13.09
CA ASP A 149 13.66 -5.31 -13.87
C ASP A 149 14.42 -6.64 -14.01
N ALA A 150 14.55 -7.42 -12.94
CA ALA A 150 15.15 -8.77 -12.98
C ALA A 150 14.39 -9.70 -13.94
N ILE A 151 13.05 -9.71 -13.85
CA ILE A 151 12.17 -10.48 -14.74
C ILE A 151 12.36 -10.05 -16.19
N SER A 152 12.33 -8.75 -16.48
CA SER A 152 12.45 -8.24 -17.86
C SER A 152 13.79 -8.57 -18.51
N LYS A 153 14.87 -8.62 -17.72
CA LYS A 153 16.21 -8.99 -18.17
C LYS A 153 16.40 -10.51 -18.28
N ARG A 154 15.41 -11.31 -17.83
CA ARG A 154 15.52 -12.77 -17.67
C ARG A 154 16.74 -13.18 -16.84
N GLN A 155 17.09 -12.36 -15.87
CA GLN A 155 18.21 -12.58 -14.96
C GLN A 155 17.62 -12.74 -13.56
N PRO A 156 17.56 -13.97 -13.02
CA PRO A 156 17.02 -14.20 -11.69
C PRO A 156 17.75 -13.35 -10.65
N ALA A 157 16.98 -12.68 -9.78
CA ALA A 157 17.55 -11.86 -8.73
C ALA A 157 18.29 -12.74 -7.71
N PRO A 158 19.52 -12.38 -7.25
CA PRO A 158 20.32 -13.24 -6.36
C PRO A 158 19.58 -13.68 -5.09
N ASP A 159 19.87 -14.87 -4.58
CA ASP A 159 19.25 -15.39 -3.35
C ASP A 159 19.51 -14.51 -2.11
N SER A 160 20.67 -13.85 -2.06
CA SER A 160 20.97 -12.86 -1.02
C SER A 160 20.04 -11.65 -1.08
N TRP A 161 19.74 -11.16 -2.29
CA TRP A 161 18.76 -10.09 -2.50
C TRP A 161 17.36 -10.55 -2.11
N LYS A 162 16.94 -11.76 -2.55
CA LYS A 162 15.65 -12.35 -2.16
C LYS A 162 15.49 -12.37 -0.64
N THR A 163 16.48 -12.92 0.06
CA THR A 163 16.48 -13.05 1.52
C THR A 163 16.35 -11.68 2.21
N GLN A 164 17.10 -10.68 1.73
CA GLN A 164 17.03 -9.32 2.24
C GLN A 164 15.65 -8.68 2.03
N GLN A 165 15.06 -8.84 0.83
CA GLN A 165 13.74 -8.27 0.54
C GLN A 165 12.65 -8.97 1.35
N LEU A 166 12.68 -10.30 1.46
CA LEU A 166 11.72 -11.02 2.29
C LEU A 166 11.78 -10.58 3.76
N ALA A 167 12.97 -10.41 4.34
CA ALA A 167 13.11 -9.90 5.70
C ALA A 167 12.53 -8.48 5.87
N THR A 168 12.71 -7.62 4.85
CA THR A 168 12.15 -6.26 4.82
C THR A 168 10.62 -6.29 4.73
N LEU A 169 10.07 -7.11 3.83
CA LEU A 169 8.63 -7.27 3.63
C LEU A 169 7.95 -7.84 4.88
N GLU A 170 8.59 -8.77 5.61
CA GLU A 170 8.07 -9.26 6.89
C GLU A 170 7.88 -8.15 7.94
N GLN A 171 8.77 -7.16 7.98
CA GLN A 171 8.56 -6.00 8.87
C GLN A 171 7.43 -5.08 8.38
N MET A 172 7.22 -4.98 7.06
CA MET A 172 6.14 -4.17 6.48
C MET A 172 4.76 -4.80 6.69
N LYS A 173 4.67 -6.14 6.71
CA LYS A 173 3.43 -6.89 7.00
C LYS A 173 2.86 -6.60 8.38
N LYS A 174 3.72 -6.39 9.37
CA LYS A 174 3.30 -6.10 10.75
C LYS A 174 2.45 -4.84 10.79
N GLY A 175 1.44 -4.80 11.67
CA GLY A 175 0.69 -3.57 11.95
C GLY A 175 1.61 -2.47 12.49
N LYS A 176 1.56 -1.28 11.89
CA LYS A 176 2.21 -0.06 12.36
C LYS A 176 1.15 1.02 12.41
N VAL A 177 1.15 1.81 13.48
CA VAL A 177 0.16 2.87 13.72
C VAL A 177 -1.29 2.38 13.49
N GLN A 178 -1.56 1.16 13.97
CA GLN A 178 -2.88 0.48 13.87
C GLN A 178 -3.37 0.26 12.43
N LEU A 179 -2.48 0.31 11.45
CA LEU A 179 -2.78 0.11 10.03
C LEU A 179 -1.97 -1.07 9.49
N LEU A 180 -2.50 -1.78 8.49
CA LEU A 180 -1.87 -2.82 7.69
C LEU A 180 -1.58 -2.28 6.28
N LEU A 181 -0.47 -2.71 5.68
CA LEU A 181 -0.12 -2.37 4.30
C LEU A 181 -0.47 -3.55 3.38
N ILE A 182 -1.57 -3.41 2.64
CA ILE A 182 -2.22 -4.54 1.95
C ILE A 182 -1.42 -5.11 0.78
N PRO A 183 -0.70 -4.33 -0.03
CA PRO A 183 0.03 -4.89 -1.17
C PRO A 183 1.25 -5.77 -0.83
N VAL A 184 1.68 -5.83 0.44
CA VAL A 184 2.93 -6.49 0.84
C VAL A 184 3.00 -7.98 0.44
N PRO A 185 1.97 -8.83 0.67
CA PRO A 185 2.01 -10.24 0.26
C PRO A 185 2.12 -10.43 -1.25
N ALA A 186 1.51 -9.54 -2.04
CA ALA A 186 1.61 -9.58 -3.49
C ALA A 186 3.03 -9.26 -3.97
N VAL A 187 3.68 -8.27 -3.36
CA VAL A 187 5.08 -7.95 -3.69
C VAL A 187 6.03 -9.07 -3.25
N GLN A 188 5.77 -9.73 -2.12
CA GLN A 188 6.52 -10.93 -1.74
C GLN A 188 6.43 -12.02 -2.83
N LYS A 189 5.21 -12.31 -3.32
CA LYS A 189 5.02 -13.28 -4.40
C LYS A 189 5.81 -12.89 -5.66
N LEU A 190 5.84 -11.60 -6.01
CA LEU A 190 6.63 -11.10 -7.13
C LEU A 190 8.15 -11.27 -6.92
N VAL A 191 8.65 -10.98 -5.71
CA VAL A 191 10.06 -11.19 -5.33
C VAL A 191 10.42 -12.67 -5.46
N GLU A 192 9.58 -13.57 -4.96
CA GLU A 192 9.78 -15.01 -5.06
C GLU A 192 9.80 -15.49 -6.52
N ALA A 193 8.91 -14.95 -7.35
CA ALA A 193 8.82 -15.30 -8.77
C ALA A 193 10.01 -14.78 -9.60
N ALA A 194 10.63 -13.66 -9.19
CA ALA A 194 11.80 -13.06 -9.83
C ALA A 194 13.15 -13.71 -9.45
N SER A 195 13.18 -14.61 -8.47
CA SER A 195 14.39 -15.26 -7.96
C SER A 195 14.63 -16.65 -8.55
N PRO A 196 15.82 -17.27 -8.34
CA PRO A 196 16.09 -18.65 -8.75
C PRO A 196 14.99 -19.63 -8.32
N GLY A 197 14.57 -20.49 -9.25
CA GLY A 197 13.47 -21.43 -9.05
C GLY A 197 12.06 -20.79 -9.07
N GLY A 198 11.96 -19.48 -9.27
CA GLY A 198 10.70 -18.76 -9.44
C GLY A 198 10.06 -18.97 -10.80
N THR A 199 8.74 -18.79 -10.87
CA THR A 199 7.92 -19.01 -12.08
C THR A 199 8.25 -18.08 -13.24
N CYS A 200 8.82 -16.89 -12.99
CA CYS A 200 9.25 -15.97 -14.04
C CYS A 200 10.62 -16.31 -14.65
N GLY A 201 11.40 -17.18 -13.99
CA GLY A 201 12.74 -17.58 -14.44
C GLY A 201 12.75 -18.80 -15.36
N ALA A 202 11.65 -19.57 -15.38
CA ALA A 202 11.53 -20.80 -16.15
C ALA A 202 11.04 -20.53 -17.59
N GLY A 203 11.86 -19.83 -18.37
CA GLY A 203 11.81 -19.98 -19.82
C GLY A 203 12.57 -21.25 -20.19
N ASN A 204 11.93 -22.42 -20.17
CA ASN A 204 12.45 -23.53 -20.97
C ASN A 204 12.21 -23.18 -22.45
N PRO A 205 13.19 -23.44 -23.34
CA PRO A 205 13.11 -23.10 -24.76
C PRO A 205 11.96 -23.79 -25.50
#